data_AF-A0A7G9GS83-F1
#
_entry.id   AF-A0A7G9GS83-F1
#
_cell.length_a   1.000
_cell.length_b   1.000
_cell.length_c   1.000
_cell.angle_alpha   90.00
_cell.angle_beta   90.00
_cell.angle_gamma   90.00
#
_symmetry.space_group_name_H-M   'P 1'
#
loop_
_entity.id
_entity.type
_entity.pdbx_description
1 polymer ?
#
loop_
_entity_poly.entity_id
_entity_poly.type
_entity_poly.pdbx_seq_one_letter_code
_entity_poly.pdbx_strand_id
1 'polypeptide(L)'
;MIDIFQYPDITFPEGFLWGATTAGQQVEGNNCSYHDDKQYAPKFAYGGVPYQMAGKACNSYERFEDDIQLLKQMHLGIYRMSIEWCRIEPQKGVFNDEAIQHYLHILQRLKEENIKVCLTLHHVSHPVWFHEQEAFHTMDNMPDWERYIEKVVPIYKDYVDYWIVINEMNIVFEYSEEERINMLQYHARGYHIIKKYSNAPVSSTLSYSMKEPFRGRYDKADCVMADYIDYVENEFFIHAIKTGEIVMPFHDAVYVPEVKDTCDFWALNTYVRQFINSRKKAFRFDNYQATHFHALSKPFFSEEICPDIMIEMLMRFKDKPIMITENGIAVEDDHIRIVYLAAMLQAMKQGMDLGAQVIGYLHWSLLDNWEWGTYHPTFGLATVDSETFDRKLKQSGQFYGDIAKNNCLDQKIIRTYMDHMPTIKDTVK
;
A
#
# COMPACT_ATOMS: atom_id res chain seq x y z
N MET A 1 25.04 -3.98 -9.13
CA MET A 1 25.02 -2.50 -9.09
C MET A 1 23.92 -2.07 -10.03
N ILE A 2 22.96 -1.28 -9.57
CA ILE A 2 21.88 -0.77 -10.41
C ILE A 2 22.47 0.32 -11.31
N ASP A 3 22.31 0.17 -12.61
CA ASP A 3 22.67 1.18 -13.61
C ASP A 3 21.52 1.27 -14.61
N ILE A 4 20.68 2.31 -14.45
CA ILE A 4 19.49 2.49 -15.26
C ILE A 4 19.83 2.85 -16.72
N PHE A 5 21.06 3.26 -17.02
CA PHE A 5 21.49 3.55 -18.39
C PHE A 5 21.86 2.30 -19.19
N GLN A 6 21.95 1.14 -18.54
CA GLN A 6 22.16 -0.17 -19.18
C GLN A 6 20.88 -0.97 -19.32
N TYR A 7 19.77 -0.45 -18.81
CA TYR A 7 18.47 -1.11 -18.87
C TYR A 7 17.95 -1.17 -20.32
N PRO A 8 17.54 -2.35 -20.82
CA PRO A 8 16.88 -2.45 -22.11
C PRO A 8 15.54 -1.72 -22.08
N ASP A 9 15.11 -1.24 -23.24
CA ASP A 9 13.78 -0.68 -23.43
C ASP A 9 12.72 -1.76 -23.21
N ILE A 10 11.68 -1.43 -22.44
CA ILE A 10 10.58 -2.33 -22.15
C ILE A 10 9.23 -1.66 -22.42
N THR A 11 8.29 -2.46 -22.92
CA THR A 11 6.89 -2.05 -23.14
C THR A 11 5.98 -2.92 -22.30
N PHE A 12 4.87 -2.34 -21.87
CA PHE A 12 3.87 -3.03 -21.06
C PHE A 12 2.67 -3.47 -21.92
N PRO A 13 1.89 -4.46 -21.46
CA PRO A 13 0.71 -4.93 -22.19
C PRO A 13 -0.26 -3.80 -22.55
N GLU A 14 -1.01 -3.97 -23.63
CA GLU A 14 -2.11 -3.06 -23.94
C GLU A 14 -3.15 -3.09 -22.82
N GLY A 15 -3.65 -1.92 -22.42
CA GLY A 15 -4.59 -1.78 -21.31
C GLY A 15 -3.98 -1.92 -19.92
N PHE A 16 -2.65 -1.97 -19.79
CA PHE A 16 -1.97 -1.94 -18.49
C PHE A 16 -2.35 -0.69 -17.69
N LEU A 17 -2.66 -0.87 -16.41
CA LEU A 17 -3.16 0.21 -15.55
C LEU A 17 -2.01 0.89 -14.82
N TRP A 18 -1.70 2.11 -15.24
CA TRP A 18 -0.81 3.03 -14.51
C TRP A 18 -1.63 3.89 -13.55
N GLY A 19 -1.25 3.88 -12.27
CA GLY A 19 -1.95 4.64 -11.26
C GLY A 19 -1.09 5.15 -10.12
N ALA A 20 -1.75 5.78 -9.16
CA ALA A 20 -1.18 6.20 -7.90
C ALA A 20 -2.17 5.88 -6.76
N THR A 21 -1.64 5.82 -5.55
CA THR A 21 -2.40 5.44 -4.36
C THR A 21 -2.30 6.50 -3.27
N THR A 22 -3.39 6.67 -2.52
CA THR A 22 -3.43 7.37 -1.22
C THR A 22 -4.27 6.60 -0.20
N ALA A 23 -4.16 6.99 1.07
CA ALA A 23 -5.07 6.61 2.14
C ALA A 23 -5.74 7.88 2.70
N GLY A 24 -7.06 7.84 2.88
CA GLY A 24 -7.87 8.97 3.36
C GLY A 24 -7.33 9.55 4.66
N GLN A 25 -7.00 8.73 5.66
CA GLN A 25 -6.34 9.19 6.90
C GLN A 25 -5.05 9.99 6.68
N GLN A 26 -4.30 9.69 5.65
CA GLN A 26 -3.01 10.32 5.38
C GLN A 26 -3.13 11.61 4.56
N VAL A 27 -4.22 11.80 3.80
CA VAL A 27 -4.33 12.91 2.84
C VAL A 27 -5.54 13.82 3.03
N GLU A 28 -6.64 13.35 3.63
CA GLU A 28 -7.90 14.10 3.74
C GLU A 28 -7.86 15.16 4.84
N GLY A 29 -7.49 14.72 6.05
CA GLY A 29 -7.38 15.55 7.24
C GLY A 29 -8.70 15.81 7.98
N ASN A 30 -8.67 15.81 9.32
CA ASN A 30 -9.84 15.94 10.20
C ASN A 30 -10.85 14.81 10.00
N ASN A 31 -10.37 13.57 9.96
CA ASN A 31 -11.19 12.39 9.73
C ASN A 31 -11.98 11.98 10.97
N CYS A 32 -11.55 12.42 12.16
CA CYS A 32 -12.11 12.03 13.45
C CYS A 32 -11.96 10.51 13.70
N SER A 33 -10.90 9.92 13.17
CA SER A 33 -10.51 8.53 13.47
C SER A 33 -9.81 8.45 14.84
N TYR A 34 -9.54 7.23 15.31
CA TYR A 34 -8.73 7.05 16.51
C TYR A 34 -7.30 7.63 16.38
N HIS A 35 -6.78 7.80 15.15
CA HIS A 35 -5.49 8.47 14.91
C HIS A 35 -5.54 9.99 15.18
N ASP A 36 -6.73 10.59 15.12
CA ASP A 36 -6.98 12.00 15.39
C ASP A 36 -7.37 12.27 16.86
N ASP A 37 -7.56 11.22 17.66
CA ASP A 37 -8.00 11.33 19.05
C ASP A 37 -6.81 11.36 20.03
N LYS A 38 -6.75 12.41 20.85
CA LYS A 38 -5.67 12.64 21.81
C LYS A 38 -5.58 11.57 22.90
N GLN A 39 -6.66 10.85 23.16
CA GLN A 39 -6.68 9.73 24.10
C GLN A 39 -5.87 8.54 23.57
N TYR A 40 -5.89 8.31 22.25
CA TYR A 40 -5.27 7.14 21.61
C TYR A 40 -3.96 7.45 20.90
N ALA A 41 -3.66 8.73 20.66
CA ALA A 41 -2.41 9.15 20.04
C ALA A 41 -1.18 8.62 20.83
N PRO A 42 -0.28 7.87 20.18
CA PRO A 42 0.92 7.39 20.83
C PRO A 42 1.86 8.56 21.12
N LYS A 43 2.83 8.34 22.00
CA LYS A 43 3.85 9.35 22.31
C LYS A 43 4.81 9.58 21.12
N PHE A 44 5.07 8.53 20.37
CA PHE A 44 6.03 8.53 19.26
C PHE A 44 5.40 7.86 18.04
N ALA A 45 5.68 8.40 16.86
CA ALA A 45 5.41 7.76 15.59
C ALA A 45 6.50 6.72 15.26
N TYR A 46 6.34 6.06 14.11
CA TYR A 46 7.37 5.17 13.57
C TYR A 46 8.73 5.87 13.48
N GLY A 47 9.81 5.10 13.73
CA GLY A 47 11.17 5.65 13.81
C GLY A 47 11.48 6.44 15.08
N GLY A 48 10.56 6.49 16.06
CA GLY A 48 10.81 7.09 17.38
C GLY A 48 10.76 8.62 17.39
N VAL A 49 10.14 9.24 16.40
CA VAL A 49 9.91 10.70 16.37
C VAL A 49 8.65 11.06 17.15
N PRO A 50 8.56 12.27 17.75
CA PRO A 50 7.35 12.70 18.44
C PRO A 50 6.12 12.61 17.54
N TYR A 51 5.03 12.03 18.05
CA TYR A 51 3.80 11.90 17.28
C TYR A 51 3.17 13.28 17.04
N GLN A 52 2.84 13.53 15.78
CA GLN A 52 2.12 14.71 15.32
C GLN A 52 0.77 14.26 14.77
N MET A 53 -0.31 14.82 15.29
CA MET A 53 -1.66 14.64 14.75
C MET A 53 -1.74 15.05 13.28
N ALA A 54 -2.54 14.36 12.49
CA ALA A 54 -2.73 14.66 11.07
C ALA A 54 -3.27 16.08 10.86
N GLY A 55 -4.22 16.54 11.67
CA GLY A 55 -4.85 17.85 11.46
C GLY A 55 -5.48 17.89 10.06
N LYS A 56 -5.14 18.89 9.24
CA LYS A 56 -5.62 18.97 7.85
C LYS A 56 -4.92 18.03 6.86
N ALA A 57 -3.87 17.28 7.25
CA ALA A 57 -3.12 16.43 6.33
C ALA A 57 -2.74 17.19 5.02
N CYS A 58 -3.13 16.69 3.86
CA CYS A 58 -2.98 17.37 2.56
C CYS A 58 -4.23 18.19 2.16
N ASN A 59 -5.26 18.22 3.01
CA ASN A 59 -6.58 18.80 2.76
C ASN A 59 -7.27 18.25 1.51
N SER A 60 -7.05 16.97 1.21
CA SER A 60 -7.57 16.33 -0.01
C SER A 60 -9.09 16.17 0.01
N TYR A 61 -9.71 16.15 1.20
CA TYR A 61 -11.17 16.15 1.31
C TYR A 61 -11.79 17.39 0.64
N GLU A 62 -11.21 18.56 0.87
CA GLU A 62 -11.68 19.81 0.24
C GLU A 62 -11.07 20.05 -1.15
N ARG A 63 -9.91 19.46 -1.44
CA ARG A 63 -9.10 19.76 -2.63
C ARG A 63 -8.89 18.55 -3.57
N PHE A 64 -9.78 17.57 -3.55
CA PHE A 64 -9.68 16.36 -4.37
C PHE A 64 -9.60 16.65 -5.88
N GLU A 65 -10.18 17.77 -6.35
CA GLU A 65 -10.06 18.19 -7.76
C GLU A 65 -8.62 18.47 -8.16
N ASP A 66 -7.79 19.02 -7.27
CA ASP A 66 -6.36 19.24 -7.53
C ASP A 66 -5.63 17.90 -7.67
N ASP A 67 -6.01 16.91 -6.86
CA ASP A 67 -5.45 15.57 -6.90
C ASP A 67 -5.87 14.85 -8.20
N ILE A 68 -7.11 15.03 -8.66
CA ILE A 68 -7.57 14.58 -9.98
C ILE A 68 -6.75 15.24 -11.10
N GLN A 69 -6.45 16.55 -11.00
CA GLN A 69 -5.60 17.19 -12.01
C GLN A 69 -4.19 16.62 -12.05
N LEU A 70 -3.59 16.25 -10.91
CA LEU A 70 -2.29 15.58 -10.89
C LEU A 70 -2.33 14.23 -11.61
N LEU A 71 -3.36 13.41 -11.35
CA LEU A 71 -3.55 12.12 -12.04
C LEU A 71 -3.60 12.31 -13.56
N LYS A 72 -4.34 13.33 -14.03
CA LYS A 72 -4.45 13.67 -15.46
C LYS A 72 -3.13 14.18 -16.05
N GLN A 73 -2.41 15.05 -15.32
CA GLN A 73 -1.11 15.55 -15.74
C GLN A 73 -0.09 14.43 -15.94
N MET A 74 -0.17 13.38 -15.12
CA MET A 74 0.65 12.18 -15.23
C MET A 74 0.06 11.09 -16.15
N HIS A 75 -1.06 11.35 -16.84
CA HIS A 75 -1.71 10.36 -17.71
C HIS A 75 -2.07 9.03 -17.01
N LEU A 76 -2.40 9.08 -15.71
CA LEU A 76 -2.75 7.90 -14.93
C LEU A 76 -4.20 7.50 -15.16
N GLY A 77 -4.42 6.21 -15.44
CA GLY A 77 -5.72 5.66 -15.79
C GLY A 77 -6.48 5.02 -14.63
N ILE A 78 -5.85 4.91 -13.45
CA ILE A 78 -6.48 4.39 -12.24
C ILE A 78 -5.99 5.16 -11.00
N TYR A 79 -6.90 5.39 -10.05
CA TYR A 79 -6.60 5.92 -8.74
C TYR A 79 -7.06 4.96 -7.66
N ARG A 80 -6.15 4.60 -6.75
CA ARG A 80 -6.53 3.89 -5.54
C ARG A 80 -6.65 4.89 -4.38
N MET A 81 -7.83 4.90 -3.77
CA MET A 81 -8.11 5.72 -2.59
C MET A 81 -8.87 4.89 -1.56
N SER A 82 -8.79 5.27 -0.28
CA SER A 82 -9.72 4.78 0.73
C SER A 82 -10.86 5.77 0.97
N ILE A 83 -11.96 5.24 1.48
CA ILE A 83 -13.00 6.02 2.15
C ILE A 83 -12.85 5.84 3.66
N GLU A 84 -13.26 6.84 4.43
CA GLU A 84 -13.03 6.84 5.88
C GLU A 84 -14.30 6.49 6.63
N TRP A 85 -14.31 5.29 7.22
CA TRP A 85 -15.43 4.80 8.03
C TRP A 85 -15.76 5.77 9.19
N CYS A 86 -14.74 6.37 9.81
CA CYS A 86 -14.92 7.39 10.85
C CYS A 86 -15.70 8.63 10.42
N ARG A 87 -15.68 9.00 9.12
CA ARG A 87 -16.53 10.07 8.59
C ARG A 87 -17.93 9.58 8.27
N ILE A 88 -18.03 8.38 7.72
CA ILE A 88 -19.28 7.78 7.23
C ILE A 88 -20.19 7.38 8.39
N GLU A 89 -19.62 6.87 9.47
CA GLU A 89 -20.32 6.43 10.68
C GLU A 89 -19.59 6.96 11.93
N PRO A 90 -19.68 8.27 12.21
CA PRO A 90 -18.94 8.89 13.32
C PRO A 90 -19.38 8.42 14.70
N GLN A 91 -20.60 7.87 14.82
CA GLN A 91 -21.09 7.19 16.02
C GLN A 91 -21.76 5.88 15.60
N LYS A 92 -21.69 4.86 16.45
CA LYS A 92 -22.26 3.53 16.17
C LYS A 92 -23.72 3.62 15.74
N GLY A 93 -24.01 3.21 14.51
CA GLY A 93 -25.34 3.21 13.90
C GLY A 93 -25.82 4.57 13.36
N VAL A 94 -25.02 5.64 13.48
CA VAL A 94 -25.37 6.99 13.02
C VAL A 94 -24.53 7.32 11.79
N PHE A 95 -25.14 7.25 10.61
CA PHE A 95 -24.48 7.56 9.35
C PHE A 95 -24.51 9.05 9.03
N ASN A 96 -23.40 9.57 8.51
CA ASN A 96 -23.29 10.90 7.95
C ASN A 96 -23.53 10.86 6.43
N ASP A 97 -24.75 11.19 6.01
CA ASP A 97 -25.09 11.18 4.59
C ASP A 97 -24.31 12.25 3.79
N GLU A 98 -23.89 13.36 4.40
CA GLU A 98 -23.05 14.37 3.70
C GLU A 98 -21.68 13.80 3.33
N ALA A 99 -21.04 13.06 4.25
CA ALA A 99 -19.78 12.38 3.98
C ALA A 99 -19.94 11.31 2.88
N ILE A 100 -21.03 10.55 2.93
CA ILE A 100 -21.35 9.54 1.90
C ILE A 100 -21.53 10.19 0.53
N GLN A 101 -22.29 11.29 0.45
CA GLN A 101 -22.49 12.02 -0.80
C GLN A 101 -21.19 12.67 -1.30
N HIS A 102 -20.33 13.13 -0.39
CA HIS A 102 -19.02 13.67 -0.75
C HIS A 102 -18.13 12.63 -1.44
N TYR A 103 -17.99 11.43 -0.87
CA TYR A 103 -17.25 10.36 -1.53
C TYR A 103 -17.88 9.95 -2.86
N LEU A 104 -19.21 9.82 -2.93
CA LEU A 104 -19.90 9.56 -4.19
C LEU A 104 -19.57 10.62 -5.25
N HIS A 105 -19.49 11.89 -4.85
CA HIS A 105 -19.11 12.98 -5.75
C HIS A 105 -17.67 12.84 -6.26
N ILE A 106 -16.70 12.50 -5.40
CA ILE A 106 -15.32 12.22 -5.82
C ILE A 106 -15.29 11.08 -6.84
N LEU A 107 -16.01 9.98 -6.56
CA LEU A 107 -16.09 8.81 -7.45
C LEU A 107 -16.72 9.14 -8.81
N GLN A 108 -17.76 9.98 -8.82
CA GLN A 108 -18.38 10.50 -10.05
C GLN A 108 -17.38 11.34 -10.85
N ARG A 109 -16.65 12.23 -10.19
CA ARG A 109 -15.65 13.09 -10.84
C ARG A 109 -14.50 12.28 -11.44
N LEU A 110 -13.99 11.27 -10.75
CA LEU A 110 -12.99 10.34 -11.31
C LEU A 110 -13.50 9.65 -12.58
N LYS A 111 -14.74 9.15 -12.55
CA LYS A 111 -15.38 8.52 -13.71
C LYS A 111 -15.57 9.48 -14.88
N GLU A 112 -16.00 10.72 -14.62
CA GLU A 112 -16.15 11.77 -15.63
C GLU A 112 -14.82 12.10 -16.33
N GLU A 113 -13.72 12.03 -15.58
CA GLU A 113 -12.36 12.22 -16.11
C GLU A 113 -11.75 10.94 -16.73
N ASN A 114 -12.52 9.85 -16.82
CA ASN A 114 -12.09 8.54 -17.31
C ASN A 114 -10.94 7.91 -16.51
N ILE A 115 -10.91 8.17 -15.19
CA ILE A 115 -9.98 7.56 -14.25
C ILE A 115 -10.72 6.44 -13.52
N LYS A 116 -10.22 5.21 -13.66
CA LYS A 116 -10.77 4.05 -12.94
C LYS A 116 -10.53 4.18 -11.44
N VAL A 117 -11.37 3.53 -10.64
CA VAL A 117 -11.26 3.57 -9.17
C VAL A 117 -10.94 2.20 -8.60
N CYS A 118 -9.87 2.14 -7.79
CA CYS A 118 -9.62 1.06 -6.85
C CYS A 118 -9.97 1.53 -5.44
N LEU A 119 -11.14 1.16 -4.92
CA LEU A 119 -11.67 1.70 -3.67
C LEU A 119 -11.34 0.80 -2.47
N THR A 120 -10.67 1.36 -1.47
CA THR A 120 -10.33 0.68 -0.22
C THR A 120 -11.34 1.03 0.88
N LEU A 121 -11.99 0.03 1.48
CA LEU A 121 -13.04 0.23 2.49
C LEU A 121 -12.48 0.49 3.90
N HIS A 122 -11.31 -0.06 4.21
CA HIS A 122 -10.61 0.15 5.46
C HIS A 122 -9.10 0.21 5.24
N HIS A 123 -8.48 1.32 5.61
CA HIS A 123 -7.05 1.55 5.48
C HIS A 123 -6.45 2.01 6.80
N VAL A 124 -6.33 1.08 7.76
CA VAL A 124 -5.74 1.28 9.10
C VAL A 124 -6.47 2.33 9.97
N SER A 125 -7.53 2.95 9.46
CA SER A 125 -8.30 4.00 10.10
C SER A 125 -9.75 3.57 10.27
N HIS A 126 -10.27 3.72 11.49
CA HIS A 126 -11.64 3.38 11.85
C HIS A 126 -12.19 4.35 12.93
N PRO A 127 -13.52 4.38 13.14
CA PRO A 127 -14.14 5.26 14.12
C PRO A 127 -13.67 4.98 15.55
N VAL A 128 -13.61 6.03 16.39
CA VAL A 128 -13.22 5.92 17.81
C VAL A 128 -14.11 4.91 18.56
N TRP A 129 -15.42 4.91 18.32
CA TRP A 129 -16.35 3.98 18.99
C TRP A 129 -16.10 2.51 18.65
N PHE A 130 -15.56 2.22 17.46
CA PHE A 130 -15.19 0.87 17.04
C PHE A 130 -13.87 0.46 17.72
N HIS A 131 -12.93 1.41 17.82
CA HIS A 131 -11.69 1.22 18.57
C HIS A 131 -11.94 0.94 20.06
N GLU A 132 -12.85 1.67 20.69
CA GLU A 132 -13.30 1.46 22.08
C GLU A 132 -13.95 0.10 22.33
N GLN A 133 -14.38 -0.58 21.26
CA GLN A 133 -14.96 -1.92 21.31
C GLN A 133 -13.92 -2.99 20.93
N GLU A 134 -12.63 -2.70 21.09
CA GLU A 134 -11.51 -3.58 20.75
C GLU A 134 -11.37 -3.87 19.23
N ALA A 135 -12.03 -3.08 18.38
CA ALA A 135 -11.92 -3.13 16.91
C ALA A 135 -11.95 -4.55 16.34
N PHE A 136 -10.87 -4.98 15.67
CA PHE A 136 -10.75 -6.31 15.06
C PHE A 136 -10.22 -7.40 16.01
N HIS A 137 -9.91 -7.06 17.26
CA HIS A 137 -9.46 -8.03 18.25
C HIS A 137 -10.59 -8.98 18.67
N THR A 138 -11.85 -8.60 18.45
CA THR A 138 -13.03 -9.45 18.68
C THR A 138 -13.83 -9.67 17.40
N MET A 139 -14.48 -10.82 17.31
CA MET A 139 -15.47 -11.12 16.27
C MET A 139 -16.86 -10.55 16.58
N ASP A 140 -17.10 -10.06 17.81
CA ASP A 140 -18.38 -9.48 18.24
C ASP A 140 -18.75 -8.22 17.46
N ASN A 141 -17.76 -7.52 16.87
CA ASN A 141 -17.96 -6.32 16.08
C ASN A 141 -18.26 -6.61 14.59
N MET A 142 -18.35 -7.88 14.19
CA MET A 142 -18.70 -8.25 12.81
C MET A 142 -19.99 -7.57 12.32
N PRO A 143 -21.10 -7.51 13.10
CA PRO A 143 -22.32 -6.84 12.64
C PRO A 143 -22.15 -5.34 12.35
N ASP A 144 -21.21 -4.67 13.03
CA ASP A 144 -20.91 -3.26 12.79
C ASP A 144 -20.15 -3.08 11.47
N TRP A 145 -19.16 -3.93 11.21
CA TRP A 145 -18.46 -3.99 9.93
C TRP A 145 -19.41 -4.28 8.77
N GLU A 146 -20.28 -5.28 8.90
CA GLU A 146 -21.25 -5.63 7.87
C GLU A 146 -22.22 -4.49 7.61
N ARG A 147 -22.72 -3.81 8.66
CA ARG A 147 -23.62 -2.65 8.51
C ARG A 147 -22.96 -1.54 7.70
N TYR A 148 -21.70 -1.24 7.98
CA TYR A 148 -20.94 -0.23 7.24
C TYR A 148 -20.83 -0.59 5.74
N ILE A 149 -20.39 -1.80 5.42
CA ILE A 149 -20.22 -2.24 4.03
C ILE A 149 -21.57 -2.32 3.29
N GLU A 150 -22.60 -2.89 3.92
CA GLU A 150 -23.96 -2.99 3.37
C GLU A 150 -24.57 -1.60 3.10
N LYS A 151 -24.16 -0.56 3.84
CA LYS A 151 -24.57 0.83 3.57
C LYS A 151 -23.86 1.43 2.37
N VAL A 152 -22.53 1.29 2.26
CA VAL A 152 -21.73 2.06 1.28
C VAL A 152 -21.61 1.39 -0.09
N VAL A 153 -21.49 0.06 -0.13
CA VAL A 153 -21.26 -0.66 -1.40
C VAL A 153 -22.38 -0.43 -2.42
N PRO A 154 -23.69 -0.54 -2.07
CA PRO A 154 -24.75 -0.35 -3.05
C PRO A 154 -24.77 1.04 -3.68
N ILE A 155 -24.24 2.04 -2.96
CA ILE A 155 -24.18 3.45 -3.39
C ILE A 155 -23.02 3.66 -4.36
N TYR A 156 -21.86 3.06 -4.08
CA TYR A 156 -20.63 3.34 -4.83
C TYR A 156 -20.35 2.36 -5.98
N LYS A 157 -20.99 1.18 -6.00
CA LYS A 157 -20.71 0.08 -6.94
C LYS A 157 -20.59 0.44 -8.43
N ASP A 158 -21.34 1.43 -8.91
CA ASP A 158 -21.37 1.79 -10.33
C ASP A 158 -20.18 2.69 -10.73
N TYR A 159 -19.35 3.07 -9.77
CA TYR A 159 -18.17 3.94 -9.92
C TYR A 159 -16.87 3.28 -9.47
N VAL A 160 -16.92 2.04 -8.99
CA VAL A 160 -15.74 1.31 -8.49
C VAL A 160 -15.38 0.18 -9.45
N ASP A 161 -14.15 0.22 -9.97
CA ASP A 161 -13.62 -0.77 -10.90
C ASP A 161 -12.93 -1.94 -10.17
N TYR A 162 -12.33 -1.68 -9.00
CA TYR A 162 -11.68 -2.66 -8.14
C TYR A 162 -11.97 -2.36 -6.68
N TRP A 163 -12.24 -3.38 -5.88
CA TRP A 163 -12.45 -3.24 -4.45
C TRP A 163 -11.31 -3.81 -3.64
N ILE A 164 -10.89 -3.06 -2.62
CA ILE A 164 -10.03 -3.53 -1.55
C ILE A 164 -10.85 -3.52 -0.26
N VAL A 165 -11.01 -4.69 0.36
CA VAL A 165 -11.79 -4.83 1.60
C VAL A 165 -11.00 -4.22 2.76
N ILE A 166 -9.77 -4.69 2.98
CA ILE A 166 -8.87 -4.19 4.02
C ILE A 166 -7.47 -4.00 3.43
N ASN A 167 -6.81 -2.89 3.78
CA ASN A 167 -5.40 -2.69 3.50
C ASN A 167 -4.51 -3.39 4.55
N GLU A 168 -3.55 -4.18 4.08
CA GLU A 168 -2.38 -4.66 4.83
C GLU A 168 -2.68 -5.28 6.20
N MET A 169 -3.69 -6.16 6.25
CA MET A 169 -4.06 -6.89 7.47
C MET A 169 -2.94 -7.81 8.02
N ASN A 170 -1.80 -7.92 7.35
CA ASN A 170 -0.69 -8.77 7.76
C ASN A 170 0.42 -8.03 8.51
N ILE A 171 0.31 -6.71 8.69
CA ILE A 171 1.33 -5.89 9.37
C ILE A 171 1.41 -6.24 10.86
N VAL A 172 2.58 -6.75 11.28
CA VAL A 172 2.82 -7.26 12.64
C VAL A 172 3.10 -6.20 13.70
N PHE A 173 3.38 -4.96 13.30
CA PHE A 173 3.56 -3.85 14.24
C PHE A 173 2.29 -3.02 14.42
N GLU A 174 1.27 -3.26 13.59
CA GLU A 174 -0.05 -2.63 13.68
C GLU A 174 -1.04 -3.60 14.33
N TYR A 175 -1.03 -4.88 13.95
CA TYR A 175 -2.00 -5.87 14.38
C TYR A 175 -1.36 -7.05 15.11
N SER A 176 -1.99 -7.46 16.22
CA SER A 176 -1.67 -8.69 16.95
C SER A 176 -1.95 -9.96 16.11
N GLU A 177 -1.45 -11.12 16.54
CA GLU A 177 -1.79 -12.39 15.87
C GLU A 177 -3.30 -12.66 15.87
N GLU A 178 -3.99 -12.37 16.97
CA GLU A 178 -5.44 -12.55 17.10
C GLU A 178 -6.22 -11.63 16.15
N GLU A 179 -5.86 -10.35 16.07
CA GLU A 179 -6.46 -9.43 15.10
C GLU A 179 -6.27 -9.92 13.67
N ARG A 180 -5.08 -10.38 13.29
CA ARG A 180 -4.81 -10.84 11.91
C ARG A 180 -5.60 -12.10 11.55
N ILE A 181 -5.83 -13.01 12.51
CA ILE A 181 -6.73 -14.17 12.35
C ILE A 181 -8.17 -13.70 12.15
N ASN A 182 -8.65 -12.76 12.97
CA ASN A 182 -10.00 -12.23 12.88
C ASN A 182 -10.21 -11.45 11.58
N MET A 183 -9.27 -10.59 11.19
CA MET A 183 -9.34 -9.74 10.01
C MET A 183 -9.47 -10.54 8.70
N LEU A 184 -8.93 -11.76 8.62
CA LEU A 184 -9.19 -12.69 7.51
C LEU A 184 -10.68 -13.02 7.38
N GLN A 185 -11.38 -13.18 8.50
CA GLN A 185 -12.81 -13.43 8.52
C GLN A 185 -13.60 -12.16 8.20
N TYR A 186 -13.20 -10.99 8.71
CA TYR A 186 -13.77 -9.69 8.32
C TYR A 186 -13.62 -9.41 6.82
N HIS A 187 -12.45 -9.74 6.25
CA HIS A 187 -12.20 -9.70 4.81
C HIS A 187 -13.17 -10.58 4.05
N ALA A 188 -13.30 -11.85 4.44
CA ALA A 188 -14.20 -12.79 3.78
C ALA A 188 -15.66 -12.29 3.79
N ARG A 189 -16.14 -11.77 4.94
CA ARG A 189 -17.49 -11.19 5.05
C ARG A 189 -17.66 -9.97 4.15
N GLY A 190 -16.68 -9.06 4.14
CA GLY A 190 -16.69 -7.90 3.25
C GLY A 190 -16.69 -8.29 1.78
N TYR A 191 -15.88 -9.28 1.38
CA TYR A 191 -15.85 -9.84 0.03
C TYR A 191 -17.25 -10.33 -0.40
N HIS A 192 -17.88 -11.17 0.42
CA HIS A 192 -19.20 -11.73 0.08
C HIS A 192 -20.29 -10.66 0.03
N ILE A 193 -20.23 -9.64 0.90
CA ILE A 193 -21.16 -8.51 0.83
C ILE A 193 -20.97 -7.73 -0.46
N ILE A 194 -19.73 -7.42 -0.84
CA ILE A 194 -19.46 -6.70 -2.10
C ILE A 194 -20.02 -7.48 -3.29
N LYS A 195 -19.82 -8.80 -3.32
CA LYS A 195 -20.31 -9.68 -4.39
C LYS A 195 -21.84 -9.78 -4.49
N LYS A 196 -22.60 -9.40 -3.45
CA LYS A 196 -24.07 -9.25 -3.56
C LYS A 196 -24.47 -8.09 -4.47
N TYR A 197 -23.63 -7.06 -4.56
CA TYR A 197 -23.99 -5.78 -5.18
C TYR A 197 -23.16 -5.45 -6.43
N SER A 198 -21.89 -5.85 -6.47
CA SER A 198 -20.94 -5.50 -7.53
C SER A 198 -20.31 -6.74 -8.15
N ASN A 199 -20.13 -6.71 -9.47
CA ASN A 199 -19.37 -7.71 -10.22
C ASN A 199 -17.89 -7.33 -10.38
N ALA A 200 -17.48 -6.16 -9.88
CA ALA A 200 -16.08 -5.74 -9.93
C ALA A 200 -15.18 -6.72 -9.16
N PRO A 201 -13.91 -6.89 -9.57
CA PRO A 201 -12.94 -7.68 -8.82
C PRO A 201 -12.73 -7.14 -7.40
N VAL A 202 -12.58 -8.04 -6.45
CA VAL A 202 -12.42 -7.77 -5.02
C VAL A 202 -11.17 -8.49 -4.51
N SER A 203 -10.40 -7.79 -3.67
CA SER A 203 -9.26 -8.34 -2.92
C SER A 203 -9.17 -7.66 -1.56
N SER A 204 -8.20 -8.07 -0.74
CA SER A 204 -7.53 -7.19 0.23
C SER A 204 -6.07 -7.05 -0.17
N THR A 205 -5.38 -6.00 0.32
CA THR A 205 -3.94 -5.87 0.05
C THR A 205 -3.13 -6.70 1.04
N LEU A 206 -2.02 -7.25 0.56
CA LEU A 206 -0.99 -7.87 1.39
C LEU A 206 0.28 -7.00 1.33
N SER A 207 0.82 -6.63 2.49
CA SER A 207 2.13 -5.99 2.61
C SER A 207 3.22 -7.07 2.51
N TYR A 208 3.68 -7.33 1.29
CA TYR A 208 4.66 -8.36 1.01
C TYR A 208 6.08 -7.84 1.22
N SER A 209 6.84 -8.57 2.04
CA SER A 209 8.30 -8.41 2.15
C SER A 209 8.99 -9.77 2.09
N MET A 210 10.05 -9.85 1.28
CA MET A 210 10.89 -11.05 1.18
C MET A 210 11.69 -11.25 2.46
N LYS A 211 11.61 -12.43 3.08
CA LYS A 211 12.38 -12.78 4.29
C LYS A 211 13.65 -13.52 3.89
N GLU A 212 14.80 -12.86 4.03
CA GLU A 212 16.08 -13.42 3.62
C GLU A 212 16.94 -13.79 4.83
N PRO A 213 17.43 -15.03 4.95
CA PRO A 213 18.40 -15.41 5.98
C PRO A 213 19.65 -14.51 5.90
N PHE A 214 19.98 -13.75 6.95
CA PHE A 214 21.05 -12.75 6.90
C PHE A 214 22.42 -13.36 6.54
N ARG A 215 22.75 -14.55 7.05
CA ARG A 215 24.00 -15.27 6.71
C ARG A 215 23.84 -16.26 5.54
N GLY A 216 22.78 -16.11 4.77
CA GLY A 216 22.48 -16.94 3.61
C GLY A 216 21.95 -18.33 3.96
N ARG A 217 21.69 -19.12 2.92
CA ARG A 217 20.93 -20.38 2.98
C ARG A 217 21.61 -21.53 3.73
N TYR A 218 22.87 -21.37 4.15
CA TYR A 218 23.62 -22.38 4.88
C TYR A 218 23.59 -22.19 6.39
N ASP A 219 23.13 -21.03 6.88
CA ASP A 219 22.92 -20.86 8.32
C ASP A 219 21.53 -21.35 8.71
N LYS A 220 21.48 -22.51 9.39
CA LYS A 220 20.21 -23.16 9.74
C LYS A 220 19.34 -22.30 10.67
N ALA A 221 19.94 -21.55 11.59
CA ALA A 221 19.18 -20.76 12.56
C ALA A 221 18.48 -19.57 11.88
N ASP A 222 19.14 -18.89 10.95
CA ASP A 222 18.47 -17.85 10.15
C ASP A 222 17.42 -18.42 9.22
N CYS A 223 17.68 -19.56 8.58
CA CYS A 223 16.70 -20.17 7.68
C CYS A 223 15.42 -20.56 8.43
N VAL A 224 15.52 -21.22 9.57
CA VAL A 224 14.35 -21.60 10.37
C VAL A 224 13.56 -20.37 10.82
N MET A 225 14.26 -19.32 11.25
CA MET A 225 13.60 -18.09 11.65
C MET A 225 12.98 -17.35 10.46
N ALA A 226 13.65 -17.31 9.31
CA ALA A 226 13.14 -16.68 8.10
C ALA A 226 11.89 -17.38 7.58
N ASP A 227 11.89 -18.72 7.55
CA ASP A 227 10.72 -19.53 7.14
C ASP A 227 9.54 -19.29 8.10
N TYR A 228 9.79 -19.26 9.42
CA TYR A 228 8.76 -18.96 10.41
C TYR A 228 8.16 -17.57 10.21
N ILE A 229 9.02 -16.56 10.03
CA ILE A 229 8.60 -15.17 9.85
C ILE A 229 7.87 -14.96 8.52
N ASP A 230 8.34 -15.60 7.44
CA ASP A 230 7.62 -15.57 6.15
C ASP A 230 6.25 -16.21 6.29
N TYR A 231 6.16 -17.31 7.05
CA TYR A 231 4.88 -17.97 7.25
C TYR A 231 3.87 -17.06 7.98
N VAL A 232 4.25 -16.52 9.14
CA VAL A 232 3.31 -15.73 9.95
C VAL A 232 3.02 -14.35 9.38
N GLU A 233 3.83 -13.82 8.45
CA GLU A 233 3.62 -12.49 7.86
C GLU A 233 3.10 -12.53 6.41
N ASN A 234 3.46 -13.54 5.62
CA ASN A 234 3.06 -13.67 4.23
C ASN A 234 2.17 -14.90 4.01
N GLU A 235 2.68 -16.11 4.31
CA GLU A 235 2.02 -17.36 3.89
C GLU A 235 0.69 -17.61 4.58
N PHE A 236 0.50 -17.22 5.84
CA PHE A 236 -0.75 -17.49 6.58
C PHE A 236 -1.97 -16.93 5.83
N PHE A 237 -1.84 -15.73 5.25
CA PHE A 237 -2.88 -15.11 4.45
C PHE A 237 -3.11 -15.87 3.14
N ILE A 238 -2.04 -16.20 2.43
CA ILE A 238 -2.09 -16.92 1.15
C ILE A 238 -2.75 -18.29 1.34
N HIS A 239 -2.32 -19.01 2.37
CA HIS A 239 -2.82 -20.32 2.75
C HIS A 239 -4.32 -20.25 3.08
N ALA A 240 -4.73 -19.29 3.91
CA ALA A 240 -6.13 -19.10 4.28
C ALA A 240 -7.02 -18.83 3.06
N ILE A 241 -6.61 -17.93 2.16
CA ILE A 241 -7.38 -17.63 0.95
C ILE A 241 -7.47 -18.86 0.03
N LYS A 242 -6.43 -19.70 -0.06
CA LYS A 242 -6.44 -20.88 -0.96
C LYS A 242 -7.22 -22.07 -0.40
N THR A 243 -7.25 -22.22 0.92
CA THR A 243 -7.74 -23.45 1.56
C THR A 243 -9.02 -23.23 2.37
N GLY A 244 -9.24 -22.03 2.90
CA GLY A 244 -10.20 -21.74 3.96
C GLY A 244 -9.68 -22.08 5.36
N GLU A 245 -8.46 -22.62 5.50
CA GLU A 245 -7.85 -22.91 6.80
C GLU A 245 -6.99 -21.73 7.26
N ILE A 246 -7.30 -21.18 8.43
CA ILE A 246 -6.46 -20.18 9.10
C ILE A 246 -5.53 -20.94 10.04
N VAL A 247 -4.26 -20.99 9.67
CA VAL A 247 -3.22 -21.69 10.42
C VAL A 247 -2.18 -20.67 10.87
N MET A 248 -2.17 -20.36 12.16
CA MET A 248 -1.19 -19.51 12.83
C MET A 248 -0.45 -20.35 13.88
N PRO A 249 0.89 -20.31 13.96
CA PRO A 249 1.63 -21.01 15.00
C PRO A 249 1.13 -20.64 16.40
N PHE A 250 1.15 -21.62 17.31
CA PHE A 250 0.68 -21.48 18.70
C PHE A 250 -0.82 -21.21 18.87
N HIS A 251 -1.61 -21.34 17.80
CA HIS A 251 -3.06 -21.27 17.81
C HIS A 251 -3.65 -22.57 17.24
N ASP A 252 -4.85 -22.92 17.68
CA ASP A 252 -5.60 -23.99 17.02
C ASP A 252 -6.00 -23.54 15.62
N ALA A 253 -5.84 -24.44 14.64
CA ALA A 253 -6.26 -24.16 13.28
C ALA A 253 -7.78 -23.95 13.22
N VAL A 254 -8.21 -22.90 12.52
CA VAL A 254 -9.62 -22.58 12.33
C VAL A 254 -9.98 -22.77 10.87
N TYR A 255 -10.96 -23.64 10.58
CA TYR A 255 -11.48 -23.78 9.23
C TYR A 255 -12.69 -22.87 9.02
N VAL A 256 -12.56 -21.92 8.10
CA VAL A 256 -13.59 -20.95 7.71
C VAL A 256 -13.79 -21.07 6.20
N PRO A 257 -14.71 -21.93 5.73
CA PRO A 257 -14.95 -22.16 4.30
C PRO A 257 -15.17 -20.88 3.50
N GLU A 258 -15.79 -19.88 4.13
CA GLU A 258 -16.12 -18.59 3.52
C GLU A 258 -14.88 -17.75 3.19
N VAL A 259 -13.71 -18.02 3.77
CA VAL A 259 -12.45 -17.33 3.43
C VAL A 259 -11.87 -17.82 2.10
N LYS A 260 -12.16 -19.07 1.74
CA LYS A 260 -11.61 -19.68 0.53
C LYS A 260 -12.03 -18.91 -0.73
N ASP A 261 -11.06 -18.66 -1.60
CA ASP A 261 -11.23 -17.99 -2.90
C ASP A 261 -11.83 -16.57 -2.81
N THR A 262 -11.66 -15.87 -1.68
CA THR A 262 -12.13 -14.48 -1.47
C THR A 262 -11.18 -13.39 -2.01
N CYS A 263 -10.38 -13.74 -3.02
CA CYS A 263 -9.58 -12.79 -3.80
C CYS A 263 -9.74 -13.12 -5.29
N ASP A 264 -10.27 -12.18 -6.07
CA ASP A 264 -10.38 -12.31 -7.53
C ASP A 264 -9.05 -12.03 -8.25
N PHE A 265 -8.21 -11.23 -7.61
CA PHE A 265 -6.86 -10.86 -8.05
C PHE A 265 -5.99 -10.68 -6.80
N TRP A 266 -4.67 -10.70 -6.96
CA TRP A 266 -3.75 -10.36 -5.88
C TRP A 266 -3.46 -8.86 -5.90
N ALA A 267 -3.88 -8.18 -4.83
CA ALA A 267 -3.49 -6.80 -4.56
C ALA A 267 -2.28 -6.80 -3.64
N LEU A 268 -1.12 -6.36 -4.15
CA LEU A 268 0.15 -6.49 -3.45
C LEU A 268 0.80 -5.13 -3.21
N ASN A 269 1.15 -4.89 -1.96
CA ASN A 269 2.00 -3.78 -1.55
C ASN A 269 3.41 -4.35 -1.33
N THR A 270 4.45 -3.73 -1.88
CA THR A 270 5.82 -4.17 -1.61
C THR A 270 6.82 -3.03 -1.68
N TYR A 271 7.83 -3.10 -0.83
CA TYR A 271 8.77 -2.00 -0.62
C TYR A 271 10.21 -2.49 -0.46
N VAL A 272 10.41 -3.40 0.50
CA VAL A 272 11.73 -3.80 1.00
C VAL A 272 11.80 -5.30 1.25
N ARG A 273 12.99 -5.89 1.09
CA ARG A 273 13.31 -7.18 1.70
C ARG A 273 13.68 -6.97 3.17
N GLN A 274 13.55 -8.02 3.96
CA GLN A 274 13.94 -8.03 5.36
C GLN A 274 14.95 -9.14 5.60
N PHE A 275 16.13 -8.76 6.08
CA PHE A 275 17.12 -9.73 6.53
C PHE A 275 16.78 -10.24 7.92
N ILE A 276 16.76 -11.55 8.06
CA ILE A 276 16.43 -12.25 9.30
C ILE A 276 17.72 -12.74 9.96
N ASN A 277 18.06 -12.13 11.09
CA ASN A 277 19.24 -12.47 11.89
C ASN A 277 18.83 -13.07 13.23
N SER A 278 18.88 -14.40 13.32
CA SER A 278 18.51 -15.18 14.52
C SER A 278 19.35 -14.90 15.76
N ARG A 279 20.43 -14.12 15.65
CA ARG A 279 21.35 -13.80 16.75
C ARG A 279 21.10 -12.42 17.38
N LYS A 280 20.11 -11.66 16.90
CA LYS A 280 19.75 -10.34 17.44
C LYS A 280 18.31 -10.31 17.93
N LYS A 281 18.04 -9.50 18.96
CA LYS A 281 16.66 -9.19 19.38
C LYS A 281 15.90 -8.42 18.30
N ALA A 282 16.55 -7.42 17.70
CA ALA A 282 16.03 -6.67 16.56
C ALA A 282 16.39 -7.39 15.25
N PHE A 283 15.77 -8.54 15.04
CA PHE A 283 16.19 -9.53 14.04
C PHE A 283 15.88 -9.19 12.57
N ARG A 284 15.10 -8.13 12.29
CA ARG A 284 14.63 -7.75 10.94
C ARG A 284 15.31 -6.51 10.34
N PHE A 285 16.31 -5.94 11.02
CA PHE A 285 16.86 -4.61 10.71
C PHE A 285 18.35 -4.65 10.29
N ASP A 286 18.88 -5.83 9.98
CA ASP A 286 20.21 -5.94 9.44
C ASP A 286 20.22 -5.58 7.95
N ASN A 287 21.34 -5.03 7.48
CA ASN A 287 21.55 -4.65 6.09
C ASN A 287 22.93 -5.14 5.63
N TYR A 288 23.09 -5.41 4.33
CA TYR A 288 24.41 -5.58 3.75
C TYR A 288 25.03 -4.24 3.41
N GLN A 289 26.28 -4.01 3.84
CA GLN A 289 27.02 -2.79 3.50
C GLN A 289 27.11 -2.53 2.00
N ALA A 290 27.11 -3.59 1.17
CA ALA A 290 27.24 -3.48 -0.28
C ALA A 290 25.98 -2.97 -1.00
N THR A 291 24.81 -3.04 -0.35
CA THR A 291 23.52 -2.65 -0.94
C THR A 291 22.82 -1.55 -0.17
N HIS A 292 23.34 -1.21 1.02
CA HIS A 292 22.82 -0.17 1.89
C HIS A 292 23.25 1.22 1.44
N PHE A 293 22.32 2.18 1.51
CA PHE A 293 22.60 3.59 1.27
C PHE A 293 21.74 4.48 2.17
N HIS A 294 22.17 5.71 2.40
CA HIS A 294 21.41 6.69 3.19
C HIS A 294 20.41 7.43 2.30
N ALA A 295 19.16 6.99 2.33
CA ALA A 295 18.04 7.62 1.61
C ALA A 295 17.55 8.91 2.26
N LEU A 296 17.73 9.01 3.59
CA LEU A 296 17.16 10.02 4.47
C LEU A 296 18.17 10.37 5.57
N SER A 297 18.05 11.55 6.16
CA SER A 297 18.85 11.96 7.32
C SER A 297 18.62 11.15 8.59
N LYS A 298 17.46 10.48 8.70
CA LYS A 298 17.16 9.50 9.76
C LYS A 298 16.90 8.14 9.13
N PRO A 299 17.46 7.05 9.68
CA PRO A 299 17.23 5.71 9.15
C PRO A 299 15.75 5.37 9.07
N PHE A 300 15.38 4.79 7.94
CA PHE A 300 14.04 4.29 7.63
C PHE A 300 14.18 3.01 6.81
N PHE A 301 13.11 2.25 6.59
CA PHE A 301 13.23 1.00 5.85
C PHE A 301 13.64 1.18 4.37
N SER A 302 13.54 2.39 3.80
CA SER A 302 13.84 2.71 2.40
C SER A 302 15.33 2.76 2.03
N GLU A 303 16.25 2.27 2.87
CA GLU A 303 17.70 2.37 2.71
C GLU A 303 18.33 1.24 1.85
N GLU A 304 17.53 0.61 0.99
CA GLU A 304 17.96 -0.38 -0.01
C GLU A 304 17.04 -0.37 -1.26
N ILE A 305 17.63 -0.53 -2.45
CA ILE A 305 16.88 -0.83 -3.68
C ILE A 305 17.18 -2.28 -4.08
N CYS A 306 16.21 -3.17 -3.88
CA CYS A 306 16.34 -4.60 -4.19
C CYS A 306 15.24 -5.04 -5.16
N PRO A 307 15.46 -4.97 -6.49
CA PRO A 307 14.43 -5.31 -7.48
C PRO A 307 14.00 -6.78 -7.45
N ASP A 308 14.85 -7.67 -6.96
CA ASP A 308 14.59 -9.12 -6.86
C ASP A 308 13.32 -9.42 -6.06
N ILE A 309 12.95 -8.57 -5.08
CA ILE A 309 11.70 -8.69 -4.33
C ILE A 309 10.48 -8.73 -5.26
N MET A 310 10.48 -7.93 -6.32
CA MET A 310 9.38 -7.86 -7.27
C MET A 310 9.25 -9.19 -8.01
N ILE A 311 10.36 -9.78 -8.47
CA ILE A 311 10.34 -11.05 -9.20
C ILE A 311 9.89 -12.19 -8.28
N GLU A 312 10.46 -12.30 -7.08
CA GLU A 312 10.11 -13.34 -6.10
C GLU A 312 8.63 -13.26 -5.71
N MET A 313 8.13 -12.04 -5.43
CA MET A 313 6.73 -11.80 -5.17
C MET A 313 5.87 -12.26 -6.35
N LEU A 314 6.14 -11.78 -7.57
CA LEU A 314 5.36 -12.11 -8.75
C LEU A 314 5.32 -13.63 -9.01
N MET A 315 6.42 -14.35 -8.77
CA MET A 315 6.45 -15.80 -8.94
C MET A 315 5.63 -16.56 -7.91
N ARG A 316 5.49 -16.03 -6.69
CA ARG A 316 4.64 -16.60 -5.63
C ARG A 316 3.15 -16.43 -5.91
N PHE A 317 2.77 -15.33 -6.55
CA PHE A 317 1.38 -14.92 -6.77
C PHE A 317 0.87 -15.09 -8.22
N LYS A 318 1.63 -15.76 -9.09
CA LYS A 318 1.31 -15.89 -10.53
C LYS A 318 0.06 -16.72 -10.87
N ASP A 319 -0.65 -17.25 -9.88
CA ASP A 319 -1.85 -18.07 -10.07
C ASP A 319 -3.13 -17.26 -10.33
N LYS A 320 -3.09 -15.92 -10.15
CA LYS A 320 -4.17 -14.98 -10.46
C LYS A 320 -3.59 -13.71 -11.09
N PRO A 321 -4.43 -12.83 -11.68
CA PRO A 321 -4.01 -11.48 -12.03
C PRO A 321 -3.44 -10.74 -10.81
N ILE A 322 -2.41 -9.93 -11.01
CA ILE A 322 -1.70 -9.21 -9.95
C ILE A 322 -1.79 -7.71 -10.21
N MET A 323 -2.22 -6.94 -9.22
CA MET A 323 -2.09 -5.48 -9.21
C MET A 323 -1.10 -5.10 -8.11
N ILE A 324 -0.06 -4.37 -8.48
CA ILE A 324 0.84 -3.75 -7.49
C ILE A 324 0.10 -2.52 -6.99
N THR A 325 -0.55 -2.64 -5.84
CA THR A 325 -1.41 -1.59 -5.29
C THR A 325 -0.64 -0.53 -4.54
N GLU A 326 0.57 -0.85 -4.08
CA GLU A 326 1.56 0.09 -3.58
C GLU A 326 2.99 -0.38 -3.87
N ASN A 327 3.79 0.52 -4.39
CA ASN A 327 5.24 0.40 -4.44
C ASN A 327 5.84 1.80 -4.50
N GLY A 328 6.88 2.06 -3.72
CA GLY A 328 7.43 3.41 -3.59
C GLY A 328 8.67 3.46 -2.72
N ILE A 329 9.27 4.63 -2.63
CA ILE A 329 10.45 4.84 -1.79
C ILE A 329 10.45 6.25 -1.17
N ALA A 330 10.75 6.30 0.12
CA ALA A 330 11.00 7.52 0.85
C ALA A 330 12.46 7.94 0.69
N VAL A 331 12.68 9.08 0.02
CA VAL A 331 14.01 9.65 -0.26
C VAL A 331 13.96 11.17 -0.22
N GLU A 332 15.05 11.79 0.26
CA GLU A 332 15.26 13.25 0.18
C GLU A 332 15.62 13.69 -1.25
N ASP A 333 16.42 12.88 -1.96
CA ASP A 333 16.79 13.13 -3.36
C ASP A 333 15.83 12.42 -4.32
N ASP A 334 15.01 13.19 -5.02
CA ASP A 334 14.01 12.70 -5.98
C ASP A 334 14.62 11.90 -7.15
N HIS A 335 15.89 12.11 -7.47
CA HIS A 335 16.59 11.33 -8.51
C HIS A 335 16.75 9.86 -8.09
N ILE A 336 16.86 9.57 -6.79
CA ILE A 336 16.89 8.19 -6.28
C ILE A 336 15.52 7.51 -6.48
N ARG A 337 14.42 8.26 -6.39
CA ARG A 337 13.06 7.75 -6.67
C ARG A 337 12.92 7.34 -8.13
N ILE A 338 13.54 8.08 -9.07
CA ILE A 338 13.62 7.69 -10.49
C ILE A 338 14.40 6.38 -10.66
N VAL A 339 15.56 6.24 -10.01
CA VAL A 339 16.35 5.00 -10.03
C VAL A 339 15.54 3.82 -9.50
N TYR A 340 14.84 4.00 -8.37
CA TYR A 340 13.98 2.99 -7.76
C TYR A 340 12.86 2.56 -8.71
N LEU A 341 12.12 3.51 -9.28
CA LEU A 341 11.04 3.25 -10.23
C LEU A 341 11.56 2.44 -11.42
N ALA A 342 12.64 2.89 -12.07
CA ALA A 342 13.20 2.18 -13.22
C ALA A 342 13.61 0.74 -12.87
N ALA A 343 14.23 0.54 -11.70
CA ALA A 343 14.68 -0.78 -11.26
C ALA A 343 13.51 -1.73 -10.95
N MET A 344 12.48 -1.25 -10.24
CA MET A 344 11.28 -2.03 -9.91
C MET A 344 10.47 -2.36 -11.16
N LEU A 345 10.33 -1.43 -12.11
CA LEU A 345 9.61 -1.66 -13.36
C LEU A 345 10.31 -2.67 -14.26
N GLN A 346 11.64 -2.66 -14.30
CA GLN A 346 12.41 -3.69 -15.01
C GLN A 346 12.21 -5.09 -14.40
N ALA A 347 12.30 -5.19 -13.08
CA ALA A 347 12.05 -6.45 -12.39
C ALA A 347 10.60 -6.93 -12.56
N MET A 348 9.63 -6.00 -12.54
CA MET A 348 8.23 -6.31 -12.82
C MET A 348 8.05 -6.87 -14.23
N LYS A 349 8.67 -6.24 -15.24
CA LYS A 349 8.62 -6.73 -16.62
C LYS A 349 9.26 -8.11 -16.76
N GLN A 350 10.39 -8.34 -16.10
CA GLN A 350 11.01 -9.66 -16.06
C GLN A 350 10.09 -10.70 -15.41
N GLY A 351 9.40 -10.35 -14.32
CA GLY A 351 8.38 -11.21 -13.71
C GLY A 351 7.22 -11.52 -14.66
N MET A 352 6.78 -10.55 -15.46
CA MET A 352 5.78 -10.78 -16.53
C MET A 352 6.30 -11.76 -17.58
N ASP A 353 7.56 -11.62 -18.01
CA ASP A 353 8.18 -12.53 -18.99
C ASP A 353 8.34 -13.96 -18.45
N LEU A 354 8.41 -14.12 -17.12
CA LEU A 354 8.40 -15.40 -16.43
C LEU A 354 6.98 -15.97 -16.19
N GLY A 355 5.94 -15.27 -16.66
CA GLY A 355 4.56 -15.75 -16.72
C GLY A 355 3.60 -15.14 -15.68
N ALA A 356 4.02 -14.13 -14.91
CA ALA A 356 3.10 -13.43 -14.02
C ALA A 356 2.17 -12.48 -14.80
N GLN A 357 0.86 -12.56 -14.56
CA GLN A 357 -0.11 -11.65 -15.18
C GLN A 357 -0.27 -10.39 -14.33
N VAL A 358 0.60 -9.41 -14.51
CA VAL A 358 0.47 -8.12 -13.82
C VAL A 358 -0.43 -7.19 -14.64
N ILE A 359 -1.51 -6.71 -14.04
CA ILE A 359 -2.55 -5.89 -14.68
C ILE A 359 -2.40 -4.39 -14.41
N GLY A 360 -1.65 -4.01 -13.37
CA GLY A 360 -1.42 -2.61 -13.05
C GLY A 360 -0.33 -2.39 -12.02
N TYR A 361 0.22 -1.18 -12.04
CA TYR A 361 1.19 -0.66 -11.08
C TYR A 361 0.71 0.69 -10.55
N LEU A 362 0.51 0.77 -9.24
CA LEU A 362 0.03 1.97 -8.55
C LEU A 362 1.11 2.44 -7.57
N HIS A 363 1.66 3.62 -7.85
CA HIS A 363 2.74 4.18 -7.05
C HIS A 363 2.24 4.63 -5.68
N TRP A 364 2.99 4.27 -4.64
CA TRP A 364 2.86 4.88 -3.32
C TRP A 364 3.87 6.02 -3.18
N SER A 365 3.46 7.28 -3.17
CA SER A 365 2.08 7.80 -3.13
C SER A 365 1.85 8.89 -4.17
N LEU A 366 0.58 9.28 -4.39
CA LEU A 366 0.28 10.46 -5.21
C LEU A 366 0.89 11.73 -4.61
N LEU A 367 0.74 11.90 -3.29
CA LEU A 367 1.11 13.10 -2.53
C LEU A 367 2.09 12.77 -1.42
N ASP A 368 2.99 13.70 -1.14
CA ASP A 368 3.64 13.80 0.17
C ASP A 368 2.53 13.99 1.21
N ASN A 369 2.47 13.07 2.17
CA ASN A 369 1.32 12.90 3.03
C ASN A 369 1.71 12.77 4.51
N TRP A 370 0.71 12.63 5.38
CA TRP A 370 0.93 12.31 6.78
C TRP A 370 1.25 10.82 6.93
N GLU A 371 2.52 10.50 7.17
CA GLU A 371 3.07 9.16 7.30
C GLU A 371 2.94 8.65 8.74
N TRP A 372 1.69 8.36 9.14
CA TRP A 372 1.35 7.65 10.39
C TRP A 372 2.00 8.24 11.66
N GLY A 373 1.78 9.53 11.88
CA GLY A 373 2.24 10.27 13.06
C GLY A 373 3.28 11.33 12.78
N THR A 374 3.62 11.58 11.52
CA THR A 374 4.64 12.56 11.09
C THR A 374 4.45 12.93 9.62
N TYR A 375 4.84 14.13 9.19
CA TYR A 375 4.86 14.51 7.76
C TYR A 375 6.16 14.13 7.04
N HIS A 376 7.01 13.36 7.74
CA HIS A 376 8.25 12.82 7.21
C HIS A 376 8.43 11.37 7.66
N PRO A 377 9.00 10.49 6.80
CA PRO A 377 9.54 10.81 5.48
C PRO A 377 8.46 10.96 4.40
N THR A 378 8.85 11.39 3.21
CA THR A 378 7.92 11.68 2.09
C THR A 378 8.06 10.70 0.93
N PHE A 379 6.92 10.16 0.47
CA PHE A 379 6.84 9.15 -0.60
C PHE A 379 6.30 9.70 -1.93
N GLY A 380 5.66 10.86 -1.92
CA GLY A 380 4.79 11.30 -3.01
C GLY A 380 5.48 11.60 -4.33
N LEU A 381 4.74 11.43 -5.43
CA LEU A 381 5.09 11.96 -6.76
C LEU A 381 4.85 13.47 -6.87
N ALA A 382 4.08 14.06 -5.95
CA ALA A 382 3.89 15.49 -5.81
C ALA A 382 4.13 15.96 -4.37
N THR A 383 4.74 17.13 -4.21
CA THR A 383 4.83 17.82 -2.91
C THR A 383 3.51 18.51 -2.60
N VAL A 384 3.20 18.67 -1.33
CA VAL A 384 2.08 19.49 -0.84
C VAL A 384 2.64 20.62 0.04
N ASP A 385 2.30 21.87 -0.28
CA ASP A 385 2.63 23.01 0.58
C ASP A 385 1.80 22.95 1.87
N SER A 386 2.45 23.01 3.03
CA SER A 386 1.79 22.83 4.33
C SER A 386 0.87 23.98 4.75
N GLU A 387 0.99 25.16 4.11
CA GLU A 387 0.19 26.34 4.42
C GLU A 387 -0.92 26.55 3.39
N THR A 388 -0.58 26.46 2.10
CA THR A 388 -1.54 26.73 1.01
C THR A 388 -2.26 25.47 0.54
N PHE A 389 -1.71 24.27 0.79
CA PHE A 389 -2.12 23.00 0.20
C PHE A 389 -1.97 22.95 -1.32
N ASP A 390 -1.11 23.79 -1.90
CA ASP A 390 -0.83 23.69 -3.33
C ASP A 390 0.03 22.46 -3.61
N ARG A 391 -0.33 21.73 -4.67
CA ARG A 391 0.39 20.55 -5.12
C ARG A 391 1.38 20.92 -6.22
N LYS A 392 2.58 20.35 -6.16
CA LYS A 392 3.57 20.47 -7.23
C LYS A 392 4.16 19.11 -7.59
N LEU A 393 4.05 18.76 -8.86
CA LEU A 393 4.61 17.53 -9.39
C LEU A 393 6.14 17.53 -9.29
N LYS A 394 6.71 16.45 -8.77
CA LYS A 394 8.16 16.21 -8.70
C LYS A 394 8.70 15.71 -10.05
N GLN A 395 10.01 15.66 -10.20
CA GLN A 395 10.62 15.12 -11.43
C GLN A 395 10.31 13.63 -11.58
N SER A 396 10.31 12.87 -10.48
CA SER A 396 9.85 11.47 -10.47
C SER A 396 8.39 11.32 -10.91
N GLY A 397 7.51 12.26 -10.53
CA GLY A 397 6.12 12.31 -10.99
C GLY A 397 6.00 12.54 -12.50
N GLN A 398 6.80 13.46 -13.05
CA GLN A 398 6.86 13.69 -14.50
C GLN A 398 7.42 12.47 -15.25
N PHE A 399 8.52 11.89 -14.75
CA PHE A 399 9.11 10.66 -15.27
C PHE A 399 8.12 9.50 -15.30
N TYR A 400 7.41 9.28 -14.19
CA TYR A 400 6.37 8.25 -14.10
C TYR A 400 5.19 8.53 -15.04
N GLY A 401 4.80 9.80 -15.19
CA GLY A 401 3.76 10.19 -16.13
C GLY A 401 4.12 9.97 -17.61
N ASP A 402 5.38 10.20 -17.98
CA ASP A 402 5.86 9.88 -19.33
C ASP A 402 5.89 8.37 -19.60
N ILE A 403 6.22 7.55 -18.60
CA ILE A 403 6.11 6.09 -18.69
C ILE A 403 4.66 5.69 -18.92
N ALA A 404 3.72 6.22 -18.12
CA ALA A 404 2.30 5.92 -18.23
C ALA A 404 1.74 6.31 -19.60
N LYS A 405 2.09 7.51 -20.07
CA LYS A 405 1.67 8.04 -21.38
C LYS A 405 2.13 7.17 -22.56
N ASN A 406 3.38 6.72 -22.52
CA ASN A 406 3.97 5.95 -23.63
C ASN A 406 3.81 4.43 -23.45
N ASN A 407 3.31 3.98 -22.29
CA ASN A 407 3.20 2.58 -21.88
C ASN A 407 4.53 1.81 -22.02
N CYS A 408 5.65 2.49 -21.74
CA CYS A 408 7.00 1.96 -21.85
C CYS A 408 7.97 2.64 -20.88
N LEU A 409 9.06 1.95 -20.57
CA LEU A 409 10.26 2.53 -19.99
C LEU A 409 11.39 2.32 -20.99
N ASP A 410 11.89 3.41 -21.58
CA ASP A 410 12.97 3.38 -22.56
C ASP A 410 14.11 4.33 -22.19
N GLN A 411 15.26 4.16 -22.87
CA GLN A 411 16.44 5.00 -22.66
C GLN A 411 16.19 6.48 -23.01
N LYS A 412 15.21 6.79 -23.85
CA LYS A 412 14.88 8.19 -24.20
C LYS A 412 14.20 8.88 -23.02
N ILE A 413 13.22 8.22 -22.37
CA ILE A 413 12.57 8.70 -21.17
C ILE A 413 13.62 8.84 -20.06
N ILE A 414 14.41 7.80 -19.78
CA ILE A 414 15.47 7.87 -18.75
C ILE A 414 16.39 9.08 -18.97
N ARG A 415 16.88 9.28 -20.19
CA ARG A 415 17.80 10.38 -20.53
C ARG A 415 17.16 11.77 -20.56
N THR A 416 15.83 11.85 -20.53
CA THR A 416 15.13 13.13 -20.39
C THR A 416 15.23 13.67 -18.96
N TYR A 417 15.25 12.77 -17.98
CA TYR A 417 15.22 13.12 -16.55
C TYR A 417 16.57 12.92 -15.84
N MET A 418 17.43 12.07 -16.40
CA MET A 418 18.71 11.68 -15.79
C MET A 418 19.84 11.74 -16.83
N ASP A 419 20.91 12.45 -16.53
CA ASP A 419 22.14 12.50 -17.35
C ASP A 419 23.30 11.69 -16.72
N HIS A 420 23.24 11.45 -15.40
CA HIS A 420 24.16 10.60 -14.64
C HIS A 420 23.45 9.91 -13.47
N MET A 421 24.05 8.86 -12.90
CA MET A 421 23.52 8.22 -11.70
C MET A 421 23.69 9.16 -10.49
N PRO A 422 22.71 9.23 -9.57
CA PRO A 422 22.84 10.06 -8.37
C PRO A 422 23.99 9.53 -7.51
N THR A 423 24.75 10.45 -6.91
CA THR A 423 25.82 10.07 -5.99
C THR A 423 25.19 9.72 -4.64
N ILE A 424 25.36 8.48 -4.20
CA ILE A 424 25.05 8.11 -2.82
C ILE A 424 26.05 8.86 -1.94
N LYS A 425 25.57 9.82 -1.14
CA LYS A 425 26.43 10.50 -0.18
C LYS A 425 26.83 9.50 0.89
N ASP A 426 28.12 9.21 1.00
CA ASP A 426 28.69 8.54 2.18
C ASP A 426 28.53 9.47 3.38
N THR A 427 27.40 9.41 4.07
CA THR A 427 27.30 10.00 5.41
C THR A 427 27.95 9.07 6.42
N VAL A 428 29.26 8.84 6.25
CA VAL A 428 30.10 8.43 7.37
C VAL A 428 30.45 9.69 8.14
N LYS A 429 29.67 9.99 9.17
CA LYS A 429 30.14 10.81 10.30
C LYS A 429 29.71 10.20 11.62
#